data_AF-A0A1N6ICW3-F1
#
_entry.id   AF-A0A1N6ICW3-F1
#
_cell.length_a   1.000
_cell.length_b   1.000
_cell.length_c   1.000
_cell.angle_alpha   90.00
_cell.angle_beta   90.00
_cell.angle_gamma   90.00
#
_symmetry.space_group_name_H-M   'P 1'
#
loop_
_entity.id
_entity.type
_entity.pdbx_description
1 polymer ?
#
loop_
_entity_poly.entity_id
_entity_poly.type
_entity_poly.pdbx_seq_one_letter_code
_entity_poly.pdbx_strand_id
1 'polypeptide(L)' 'MGGCQADGADEPVNLDARLLAAHAAGDGVALARLYAEAARAGGPGAGFYLTQAWIFALEAGLPEAAEIGETLRESGLT' A
#
# COMPACT_ATOMS: atom_id res chain seq x y z
N MET A 1 -15.10 -34.61 15.09
CA MET A 1 -14.61 -34.82 13.71
C MET A 1 -15.31 -33.82 12.82
N GLY A 2 -14.55 -32.94 12.17
CA GLY A 2 -15.02 -31.75 11.44
C GLY A 2 -14.69 -30.51 12.27
N GLY A 3 -13.51 -29.90 12.19
CA GLY A 3 -12.62 -29.72 11.05
C GLY A 3 -12.35 -28.22 11.01
N CYS A 4 -11.17 -27.81 11.49
CA CYS A 4 -10.72 -26.42 11.47
C CYS A 4 -10.74 -25.91 10.03
N GLN A 5 -11.47 -24.83 9.74
CA GLN A 5 -11.16 -23.99 8.59
C GLN A 5 -10.89 -22.58 9.12
N ALA A 6 -9.60 -22.28 9.24
CA ALA A 6 -9.08 -20.96 9.51
C ALA A 6 -8.38 -20.52 8.24
N ASP A 7 -9.12 -20.09 7.21
CA ASP A 7 -8.53 -19.61 5.96
C ASP A 7 -9.49 -18.61 5.27
N GLY A 8 -9.02 -17.38 5.02
CA GLY A 8 -9.65 -16.51 4.03
C GLY A 8 -9.46 -15.01 4.24
N ALA A 9 -8.31 -14.50 3.80
CA ALA A 9 -8.04 -13.12 3.35
C ALA A 9 -8.22 -11.94 4.32
N ASP A 10 -7.09 -11.26 4.54
CA ASP A 10 -6.96 -9.81 4.63
C ASP A 10 -8.04 -9.09 3.79
N GLU A 11 -9.16 -8.75 4.43
CA GLU A 11 -10.30 -8.09 3.79
C GLU A 11 -10.00 -6.61 3.59
N PRO A 12 -10.46 -5.96 2.50
CA PRO A 12 -10.26 -4.52 2.25
C PRO A 12 -10.64 -3.62 3.43
N VAL A 13 -11.58 -4.06 4.27
CA VAL A 13 -11.99 -3.39 5.51
C VAL A 13 -10.82 -3.26 6.53
N ASN A 14 -9.89 -4.22 6.56
CA ASN A 14 -8.72 -4.16 7.44
C ASN A 14 -7.69 -3.12 6.93
N LEU A 15 -7.45 -3.11 5.62
CA LEU A 15 -6.52 -2.17 4.99
C LEU A 15 -7.02 -0.72 5.10
N ASP A 16 -8.31 -0.48 4.85
CA ASP A 16 -8.92 0.84 4.98
C ASP A 16 -8.83 1.37 6.42
N ALA A 17 -9.10 0.51 7.41
CA ALA A 17 -8.96 0.88 8.81
C ALA A 17 -7.51 1.21 9.19
N ARG A 18 -6.53 0.44 8.68
CA ARG A 18 -5.09 0.71 8.88
C ARG A 18 -4.67 2.02 8.24
N LEU A 19 -5.13 2.31 7.01
CA LEU A 19 -4.87 3.57 6.32
C LEU A 19 -5.43 4.77 7.09
N LEU A 20 -6.67 4.68 7.56
CA LEU A 20 -7.29 5.72 8.38
C LEU A 20 -6.54 5.95 9.69
N ALA A 21 -6.15 4.87 10.38
CA ALA A 21 -5.38 4.97 11.61
C ALA A 21 -4.01 5.62 11.39
N ALA A 22 -3.30 5.25 10.31
CA ALA A 22 -2.00 5.83 9.97
C ALA A 22 -2.12 7.32 9.61
N HIS A 23 -3.16 7.71 8.86
CA HIS A 23 -3.46 9.12 8.58
C HIS A 23 -3.74 9.90 9.87
N ALA A 24 -4.57 9.36 10.77
CA ALA A 24 -4.88 10.01 12.04
C ALA A 24 -3.63 10.18 12.94
N ALA A 25 -2.67 9.27 12.84
CA ALA A 25 -1.41 9.32 13.57
C ALA A 25 -0.32 10.19 12.88
N GLY A 26 -0.51 10.58 11.61
CA GLY A 26 0.53 11.22 10.80
C GLY A 26 1.71 10.30 10.49
N ASP A 27 1.48 8.98 10.47
CA ASP A 27 2.54 7.97 10.28
C ASP A 27 2.84 7.76 8.79
N GLY A 28 3.68 8.63 8.23
CA GLY A 28 4.10 8.56 6.82
C GLY A 28 4.80 7.25 6.44
N VAL A 29 5.52 6.62 7.37
CA VAL A 29 6.18 5.33 7.12
C VAL A 29 5.16 4.22 6.97
N ALA A 30 4.17 4.17 7.86
CA ALA A 30 3.06 3.23 7.73
C ALA A 30 2.26 3.49 6.45
N LEU A 31 1.93 4.74 6.15
CA LEU A 31 1.19 5.13 4.94
C LEU A 31 1.92 4.67 3.66
N ALA A 32 3.23 4.89 3.55
CA ALA A 32 4.03 4.44 2.41
C ALA A 32 3.89 2.92 2.18
N ARG A 33 3.98 2.13 3.26
CA ARG A 33 3.91 0.66 3.19
C ARG A 33 2.51 0.14 2.87
N LEU A 34 1.48 0.73 3.49
CA LEU A 34 0.07 0.35 3.29
C LEU A 34 -0.41 0.66 1.89
N TYR A 35 -0.02 1.81 1.34
CA TYR A 35 -0.34 2.14 -0.05
C TYR A 35 0.41 1.25 -1.04
N ALA A 36 1.66 0.86 -0.76
CA ALA A 36 2.37 -0.12 -1.59
C ALA A 36 1.71 -1.50 -1.56
N GLU A 37 1.16 -1.91 -0.41
CA GLU A 37 0.35 -3.12 -0.26
C GLU A 37 -0.92 -3.05 -1.11
N ALA A 38 -1.67 -1.94 -1.04
CA ALA A 38 -2.84 -1.70 -1.88
C ALA A 38 -2.52 -1.74 -3.38
N ALA A 39 -1.40 -1.16 -3.78
CA ALA A 39 -0.95 -1.16 -5.18
C ALA A 39 -0.66 -2.57 -5.70
N ARG A 40 -0.07 -3.43 -4.87
CA ARG A 40 0.23 -4.84 -5.22
C ARG A 40 -1.01 -5.68 -5.45
N ALA A 41 -2.15 -5.32 -4.85
CA ALA A 41 -3.43 -5.98 -5.13
C ALA A 41 -3.92 -5.73 -6.57
N GLY A 42 -3.38 -4.71 -7.26
CA GLY A 42 -3.66 -4.41 -8.66
C GLY A 42 -5.00 -3.70 -8.88
N GLY A 43 -5.53 -3.82 -10.10
CA GLY A 43 -6.80 -3.20 -10.51
C GLY A 43 -6.69 -1.72 -10.88
N PRO A 44 -7.83 -1.06 -11.18
CA PRO A 44 -7.85 0.30 -11.72
C PRO A 44 -7.21 1.37 -10.81
N GLY A 45 -7.15 1.11 -9.50
CA GLY A 45 -6.58 2.01 -8.50
C GLY A 45 -5.09 1.83 -8.25
N ALA A 46 -4.42 0.82 -8.85
CA ALA A 46 -3.04 0.49 -8.53
C ALA A 46 -2.08 1.67 -8.71
N GLY A 47 -2.20 2.42 -9.83
CA GLY A 47 -1.38 3.60 -10.09
C GLY A 47 -1.61 4.74 -9.08
N PHE A 48 -2.84 4.93 -8.63
CA PHE A 48 -3.15 5.89 -7.56
C PHE A 48 -2.46 5.50 -6.26
N TYR A 49 -2.63 4.24 -5.81
CA TYR A 49 -2.02 3.76 -4.58
C TYR A 49 -0.48 3.80 -4.65
N LEU A 50 0.11 3.41 -5.77
CA LEU A 50 1.55 3.44 -5.94
C LEU A 50 2.10 4.87 -5.90
N THR A 51 1.34 5.84 -6.42
CA THR A 51 1.70 7.27 -6.34
C THR A 51 1.67 7.76 -4.89
N GLN A 52 0.64 7.40 -4.11
CA GLN A 52 0.58 7.74 -2.69
C GLN A 52 1.73 7.10 -1.92
N ALA A 53 2.02 5.82 -2.17
CA ALA A 53 3.14 5.11 -1.55
C ALA A 53 4.48 5.84 -1.78
N TRP A 54 4.70 6.30 -3.01
CA TRP A 54 5.92 7.02 -3.37
C TRP A 54 6.05 8.37 -2.67
N ILE A 55 4.98 9.17 -2.63
CA ILE A 55 4.99 10.48 -1.96
C ILE A 55 5.31 10.33 -0.48
N PHE A 56 4.62 9.43 0.23
CA PHE A 56 4.88 9.23 1.65
C PHE A 56 6.27 8.65 1.93
N ALA A 57 6.80 7.82 1.03
CA ALA A 57 8.18 7.33 1.14
C ALA A 57 9.20 8.47 0.98
N LEU A 58 8.98 9.39 0.04
CA LEU A 58 9.84 10.58 -0.13
C LEU A 58 9.79 11.49 1.10
N GLU A 59 8.59 11.80 1.60
CA GLU A 59 8.39 12.66 2.76
C GLU A 59 9.01 12.08 4.03
N ALA A 60 8.95 10.76 4.21
CA ALA A 60 9.54 10.05 5.33
C ALA A 60 11.05 9.76 5.17
N GLY A 61 11.65 10.10 4.02
CA GLY A 61 13.08 9.83 3.75
C GLY A 61 13.41 8.34 3.63
N LEU A 62 12.46 7.52 3.18
CA LEU A 62 12.61 6.08 3.05
C LEU A 62 13.43 5.70 1.81
N PRO A 63 14.38 4.76 1.91
CA PRO A 63 15.15 4.29 0.75
C PRO A 63 14.26 3.61 -0.31
N GLU A 64 13.15 3.00 0.11
CA GLU A 64 12.18 2.34 -0.77
C GLU A 64 11.52 3.31 -1.77
N ALA A 65 11.60 4.62 -1.56
CA ALA A 65 11.10 5.63 -2.51
C ALA A 65 11.74 5.51 -3.90
N ALA A 66 12.99 5.06 -3.98
CA ALA A 66 13.66 4.85 -5.27
C ALA A 66 13.02 3.70 -6.06
N GLU A 67 12.80 2.56 -5.40
CA GLU A 67 12.21 1.37 -6.01
C GLU A 67 10.76 1.62 -6.45
N ILE A 68 9.95 2.24 -5.57
CA ILE A 68 8.56 2.58 -5.88
C ILE A 68 8.49 3.56 -7.07
N GLY A 69 9.41 4.53 -7.12
CA GLY A 69 9.50 5.49 -8.22
C GLY A 69 9.83 4.83 -9.58
N GLU A 70 10.69 3.81 -9.59
CA GLU A 70 10.95 3.01 -10.80
C GLU A 70 9.69 2.27 -11.25
N THR A 71 9.00 1.58 -10.33
CA THR A 71 7.77 0.86 -10.66
C THR A 71 6.68 1.79 -11.22
N LEU A 72 6.57 3.02 -10.71
CA LEU A 72 5.65 4.04 -11.25
C LEU A 72 5.98 4.40 -12.70
N ARG A 73 7.27 4.61 -13.01
CA ARG A 73 7.71 4.92 -14.37
C ARG A 73 7.39 3.79 -15.33
N GLU A 74 7.68 2.55 -14.94
CA GLU A 74 7.39 1.36 -15.74
C GLU A 74 5.89 1.19 -15.99
N SER A 75 5.07 1.44 -14.96
CA SER A 75 3.60 1.30 -15.04
C SER A 75 2.93 2.37 -15.91
N GLY A 76 3.56 3.55 -16.09
CA GLY A 76 3.05 4.64 -16.93
C GLY A 76 3.49 4.57 -18.40
N LEU A 77 4.35 3.60 -18.76
CA LEU A 77 4.86 3.38 -20.11
C LEU A 77 4.08 2.31 -20.91
N THR A 78 3.06 1.70 -20.30
CA THR A 78 2.22 0.62 -20.88
C THR A 78 0.82 1.11 -21.25
#